data_AF-A0A093URS6-F1
#
_entry.id   AF-A0A093URS6-F1
#
_cell.length_a   1.000
_cell.length_b   1.000
_cell.length_c   1.000
_cell.angle_alpha   90.00
_cell.angle_beta   90.00
_cell.angle_gamma   90.00
#
_symmetry.space_group_name_H-M   'P 1'
#
loop_
_entity.id
_entity.type
_entity.pdbx_description
1 polymer ?
#
loop_
_entity_poly.entity_id
_entity_poly.type
_entity_poly.pdbx_seq_one_letter_code
_entity_poly.pdbx_strand_id
1 'polypeptide(L)'
;MPGPDNSCPVEVPMVSETMISVNGTNETKEASCPMHSWPRAIQHIDRKDLYTNLEDRIHYLHSFLDFSSTLINGSKYIKALIPAVVNIVYRKLLQYDITARAFQTRSTSFEGPLDEFPSEDSPQIIHRKMFLRGYLVKLCSDPSKMEFWQYLDKVG
;
A
#
# COMPACT_ATOMS: atom_id res chain seq x y z
N MET A 1 -28.96 41.95 -12.13
CA MET A 1 -28.06 42.63 -11.19
C MET A 1 -26.89 41.68 -10.90
N PRO A 2 -25.76 41.78 -11.63
CA PRO A 2 -24.53 41.08 -11.29
C PRO A 2 -23.67 41.94 -10.35
N GLY A 3 -23.13 41.33 -9.28
CA GLY A 3 -22.28 41.98 -8.28
C GLY A 3 -20.87 42.30 -8.80
N PRO A 4 -20.11 43.18 -8.11
CA PRO A 4 -18.88 43.74 -8.66
C PRO A 4 -17.66 42.84 -8.45
N ASP A 5 -16.81 42.86 -9.48
CA ASP A 5 -15.47 42.30 -9.54
C ASP A 5 -14.54 42.91 -8.47
N ASN A 6 -13.98 42.05 -7.62
CA ASN A 6 -12.84 42.38 -6.75
C ASN A 6 -11.54 42.05 -7.49
N SER A 7 -10.94 43.03 -8.13
CA SER A 7 -9.54 42.99 -8.59
C SER A 7 -8.74 44.01 -7.78
N CYS A 8 -7.92 43.52 -6.84
CA CYS A 8 -6.91 44.34 -6.16
C CYS A 8 -5.56 44.12 -6.86
N PRO A 9 -4.86 45.18 -7.29
CA PRO A 9 -3.51 45.08 -7.83
C PRO A 9 -2.49 44.95 -6.68
N VAL A 10 -1.57 43.98 -6.79
CA VAL A 10 -0.44 43.85 -5.85
C VAL A 10 0.76 44.59 -6.45
N GLU A 11 1.12 45.72 -5.83
CA GLU A 11 2.35 46.49 -6.10
C GLU A 11 3.57 45.71 -5.58
N VAL A 12 4.59 45.57 -6.44
CA VAL A 12 5.90 44.99 -6.08
C VAL A 12 6.87 46.14 -5.81
N PRO A 13 7.48 46.28 -4.62
CA PRO A 13 8.49 47.30 -4.39
C PRO A 13 9.84 46.85 -4.94
N MET A 14 10.39 47.64 -5.85
CA MET A 14 11.80 47.61 -6.23
C MET A 14 12.65 48.20 -5.10
N VAL A 15 13.69 47.48 -4.65
CA VAL A 15 14.72 48.04 -3.77
C VAL A 15 16.06 48.00 -4.50
N SER A 16 16.65 49.19 -4.59
CA SER A 16 17.88 49.57 -5.26
C SER A 16 19.13 48.88 -4.70
N GLU A 17 20.06 48.62 -5.62
CA GLU A 17 21.47 48.33 -5.34
C GLU A 17 22.14 49.50 -4.63
N THR A 18 22.99 49.21 -3.66
CA THR A 18 24.04 50.14 -3.22
C THR A 18 25.32 49.35 -2.97
N MET A 19 26.38 49.71 -3.69
CA MET A 19 27.73 49.18 -3.54
C MET A 19 28.36 49.68 -2.24
N ILE A 20 29.03 48.79 -1.49
CA ILE A 20 30.11 49.15 -0.57
C ILE A 20 31.30 48.26 -0.88
N SER A 21 32.43 48.90 -1.10
CA SER A 21 33.73 48.31 -1.42
C SER A 21 34.65 48.31 -0.19
N VAL A 22 35.62 47.39 -0.23
CA VAL A 22 36.97 47.40 0.39
C VAL A 22 37.22 46.51 1.62
N ASN A 23 37.94 45.42 1.31
CA ASN A 23 39.08 44.74 1.97
C ASN A 23 39.00 44.18 3.40
N GLY A 24 39.36 42.89 3.51
CA GLY A 24 39.87 42.31 4.75
C GLY A 24 39.99 40.79 4.72
N THR A 25 41.18 40.29 4.38
CA THR A 25 41.81 39.00 4.80
C THR A 25 41.00 37.70 4.72
N ASN A 26 41.47 36.82 3.82
CA ASN A 26 41.15 35.40 3.72
C ASN A 26 41.33 34.66 5.06
N GLU A 27 40.23 34.21 5.65
CA GLU A 27 40.20 32.97 6.44
C GLU A 27 38.97 32.19 6.01
N THR A 28 39.17 31.22 5.12
CA THR A 28 38.18 30.21 4.79
C THR A 28 38.00 29.32 6.01
N LYS A 29 37.12 29.71 6.94
CA LYS A 29 36.59 28.78 7.94
C LYS A 29 35.71 27.80 7.17
N GLU A 30 36.26 26.62 6.87
CA GLU A 30 35.46 25.48 6.46
C GLU A 30 34.31 25.35 7.45
N ALA A 31 33.09 25.52 6.96
CA ALA A 31 31.91 25.10 7.67
C ALA A 31 31.99 23.59 7.79
N SER A 32 32.57 23.10 8.88
CA SER A 32 32.50 21.70 9.27
C SER A 32 31.05 21.44 9.66
N CYS A 33 30.22 21.10 8.68
CA CYS A 33 28.92 20.52 8.95
C CYS A 33 29.19 19.23 9.72
N PRO A 34 28.70 19.09 10.97
CA PRO A 34 28.80 17.82 11.66
C PRO A 34 28.11 16.80 10.76
N MET A 35 28.90 15.91 10.18
CA MET A 35 28.39 14.78 9.41
C MET A 35 27.53 13.98 10.37
N HIS A 36 26.23 14.24 10.35
CA HIS A 36 25.25 13.31 10.88
C HIS A 36 25.51 12.02 10.12
N SER A 37 26.07 11.02 10.80
CA SER A 37 26.40 9.73 10.20
C SER A 37 25.15 9.22 9.49
N TRP A 38 25.18 9.21 8.16
CA TRP A 38 24.02 8.81 7.38
C TRP A 38 23.64 7.38 7.79
N PRO A 39 22.40 7.16 8.25
CA PRO A 39 22.00 5.87 8.80
C PRO A 39 21.87 4.86 7.65
N ARG A 40 22.76 3.86 7.64
CA ARG A 40 22.86 2.74 6.68
C ARG A 40 23.27 3.11 5.24
N ALA A 41 24.01 2.20 4.60
CA ALA A 41 24.42 2.33 3.21
C ALA A 41 23.19 2.37 2.28
N ILE A 42 23.21 3.29 1.31
CA ILE A 42 22.17 3.38 0.29
C ILE A 42 22.23 2.12 -0.59
N GLN A 43 21.11 1.42 -0.70
CA GLN A 43 20.96 0.28 -1.62
C GLN A 43 20.41 0.78 -2.95
N HIS A 44 21.10 0.46 -4.04
CA HIS A 44 20.60 0.72 -5.38
C HIS A 44 19.61 -0.38 -5.80
N ILE A 45 18.47 0.02 -6.36
CA ILE A 45 17.43 -0.88 -6.88
C ILE A 45 17.08 -0.41 -8.29
N ASP A 46 17.15 -1.31 -9.28
CA ASP A 46 16.69 -1.01 -10.62
C ASP A 46 15.15 -0.99 -10.64
N ARG A 47 14.58 0.08 -11.17
CA ARG A 47 13.13 0.27 -11.27
C ARG A 47 12.49 -0.82 -12.13
N LYS A 48 13.15 -1.27 -13.20
CA LYS A 48 12.63 -2.27 -14.12
C LYS A 48 12.44 -3.62 -13.41
N ASP A 49 13.43 -4.01 -12.62
CA ASP A 49 13.42 -5.31 -11.94
C ASP A 49 12.29 -5.44 -10.93
N LEU A 50 11.85 -4.33 -10.32
CA LEU A 50 10.66 -4.31 -9.47
C LEU A 50 9.37 -4.75 -10.18
N TYR A 51 9.29 -4.61 -11.51
CA TYR A 51 8.11 -4.99 -12.29
C TYR A 51 8.32 -6.27 -13.10
N THR A 52 9.57 -6.65 -13.38
CA THR A 52 9.87 -7.78 -14.27
C THR A 52 10.52 -8.98 -13.59
N ASN A 53 11.12 -8.80 -12.41
CA ASN A 53 11.76 -9.87 -11.66
C ASN A 53 11.12 -10.02 -10.28
N LEU A 54 10.44 -11.15 -10.08
CA LEU A 54 9.81 -11.47 -8.80
C LEU A 54 10.85 -11.58 -7.67
N GLU A 55 12.03 -12.14 -7.92
CA GLU A 55 13.06 -12.34 -6.90
C GLU A 55 13.65 -11.01 -6.41
N ASP A 56 13.99 -10.09 -7.32
CA ASP A 56 14.50 -8.76 -6.96
C ASP A 56 13.46 -7.94 -6.18
N ARG A 57 12.19 -8.02 -6.60
CA ARG A 57 11.08 -7.38 -5.87
C ARG A 57 10.91 -7.95 -4.47
N ILE A 58 10.99 -9.27 -4.30
CA ILE A 58 10.93 -9.93 -2.97
C ILE A 58 12.12 -9.49 -2.12
N HIS A 59 13.33 -9.52 -2.67
CA HIS A 59 14.53 -9.11 -1.95
C HIS A 59 14.45 -7.66 -1.46
N TYR A 60 13.98 -6.76 -2.34
CA TYR A 60 13.69 -5.37 -1.97
C TYR A 60 12.63 -5.28 -0.85
N LEU A 61 11.53 -6.02 -0.93
CA LEU A 61 10.49 -6.01 0.10
C LEU A 61 11.00 -6.53 1.45
N HIS A 62 11.83 -7.58 1.44
CA HIS A 62 12.43 -8.12 2.65
C HIS A 62 13.33 -7.09 3.35
N SER A 63 14.17 -6.39 2.58
CA SER A 63 15.06 -5.37 3.13
C SER A 63 14.32 -4.09 3.54
N PHE A 64 13.31 -3.69 2.78
CA PHE A 64 12.57 -2.45 3.02
C PHE A 64 11.64 -2.52 4.23
N LEU A 65 10.93 -3.65 4.41
CA LEU A 65 9.97 -3.83 5.49
C LEU A 65 10.60 -4.41 6.76
N ASP A 66 11.92 -4.64 6.77
CA ASP A 66 12.63 -5.37 7.82
C ASP A 66 11.89 -6.67 8.19
N PHE A 67 11.58 -7.50 7.17
CA PHE A 67 10.80 -8.72 7.35
C PHE A 67 11.49 -9.64 8.37
N SER A 68 10.90 -9.74 9.56
CA SER A 68 11.44 -10.52 10.67
C SER A 68 10.57 -11.73 10.98
N SER A 69 11.14 -12.69 11.70
CA SER A 69 10.44 -13.91 12.15
C SER A 69 9.22 -13.63 13.05
N THR A 70 9.10 -12.43 13.62
CA THR A 70 7.98 -12.05 14.49
C THR A 70 6.62 -12.07 13.78
N LEU A 71 6.59 -11.70 12.49
CA LEU A 71 5.36 -11.72 11.68
C LEU A 71 4.87 -13.15 11.43
N ILE A 72 5.82 -14.08 11.25
CA ILE A 72 5.53 -15.52 11.08
C ILE A 72 4.91 -16.08 12.37
N ASN A 73 5.40 -15.66 13.53
CA ASN A 73 4.88 -16.14 14.81
C ASN A 73 3.45 -15.67 15.10
N GLY A 74 3.05 -14.51 14.57
CA GLY A 74 1.70 -13.97 14.71
C GLY A 74 0.65 -14.71 13.87
N SER A 75 1.04 -15.23 12.70
CA SER A 75 0.12 -15.83 11.73
C SER A 75 -0.64 -17.04 12.26
N LYS A 76 -0.02 -17.81 13.19
CA LYS A 76 -0.64 -18.99 13.81
C LYS A 76 -1.93 -18.67 14.58
N TYR A 77 -1.96 -17.51 15.25
CA TYR A 77 -3.12 -17.09 16.03
C TYR A 77 -4.25 -16.61 15.11
N ILE A 78 -3.89 -15.90 14.04
CA ILE A 78 -4.84 -15.39 13.04
C ILE A 78 -5.48 -16.54 12.28
N LYS A 79 -4.70 -17.58 11.94
CA LYS A 79 -5.16 -18.72 11.15
C LYS A 79 -6.39 -19.42 11.76
N ALA A 80 -6.42 -19.56 13.09
CA ALA A 80 -7.55 -20.16 13.79
C ALA A 80 -8.85 -19.34 13.70
N LEU A 81 -8.72 -18.02 13.52
CA LEU A 81 -9.86 -17.09 13.47
C LEU A 81 -10.44 -16.93 12.07
N ILE A 82 -9.74 -17.39 11.02
CA ILE A 82 -10.14 -17.21 9.61
C ILE A 82 -11.61 -17.60 9.35
N PRO A 83 -12.14 -18.75 9.80
CA PRO A 83 -13.52 -19.12 9.52
C PRO A 83 -14.53 -18.11 10.04
N ALA A 84 -14.30 -17.59 11.25
CA ALA A 84 -15.15 -16.61 11.91
C ALA A 84 -15.02 -15.22 11.26
N VAL A 85 -13.79 -14.77 10.98
CA VAL A 85 -13.53 -13.50 10.31
C VAL A 85 -14.23 -13.43 8.96
N VAL A 86 -14.10 -14.47 8.13
CA VAL A 86 -14.77 -14.52 6.82
C VAL A 86 -16.29 -14.40 6.98
N ASN A 87 -16.89 -15.12 7.93
CA ASN A 87 -18.33 -15.02 8.15
C ASN A 87 -18.75 -13.62 8.60
N ILE A 88 -18.01 -12.99 9.52
CA ILE A 88 -18.29 -11.63 9.99
C ILE A 88 -18.20 -10.61 8.85
N VAL A 89 -17.16 -10.71 8.01
CA VAL A 89 -16.98 -9.83 6.85
C VAL A 89 -18.15 -9.95 5.89
N TYR A 90 -18.55 -11.17 5.51
CA TYR A 90 -19.69 -11.33 4.58
C TYR A 90 -21.02 -10.92 5.19
N ARG A 91 -21.27 -11.17 6.48
CA ARG A 91 -22.44 -10.59 7.16
C ARG A 91 -22.47 -9.08 7.04
N LYS A 92 -21.31 -8.44 7.25
CA LYS A 92 -21.22 -6.98 7.19
C LYS A 92 -21.43 -6.45 5.77
N LEU A 93 -20.87 -7.13 4.77
CA LEU A 93 -21.04 -6.78 3.36
C LEU A 93 -22.47 -7.01 2.84
N LEU A 94 -23.18 -8.01 3.37
CA LEU A 94 -24.57 -8.28 2.99
C LEU A 94 -25.58 -7.45 3.78
N GLN A 95 -25.16 -6.77 4.85
CA GLN A 95 -26.01 -5.86 5.62
C GLN A 95 -26.41 -4.59 4.84
N TYR A 96 -25.59 -4.16 3.88
CA TYR A 96 -25.84 -2.96 3.09
C TYR A 96 -26.08 -3.33 1.63
N ASP A 97 -27.14 -2.79 1.04
CA ASP A 97 -27.54 -3.00 -0.35
C ASP A 97 -26.42 -2.62 -1.34
N ILE A 98 -25.74 -1.50 -1.09
CA ILE A 98 -24.67 -1.00 -1.96
C ILE A 98 -23.48 -1.96 -2.03
N THR A 99 -23.16 -2.65 -0.94
CA THR A 99 -22.07 -3.64 -0.91
C THR A 99 -22.57 -5.01 -1.38
N ALA A 100 -23.80 -5.39 -1.06
CA ALA A 100 -24.42 -6.63 -1.53
C ALA A 100 -24.54 -6.68 -3.05
N ARG A 101 -24.80 -5.53 -3.69
CA ARG A 101 -24.90 -5.39 -5.16
C ARG A 101 -23.64 -5.90 -5.89
N ALA A 102 -22.46 -5.79 -5.28
CA ALA A 102 -21.22 -6.28 -5.88
C ALA A 102 -21.22 -7.81 -6.13
N PHE A 103 -22.12 -8.56 -5.47
CA PHE A 103 -22.26 -10.01 -5.61
C PHE A 103 -23.37 -10.45 -6.56
N GLN A 104 -24.12 -9.50 -7.14
CA GLN A 104 -25.15 -9.80 -8.13
C GLN A 104 -24.58 -9.93 -9.56
N THR A 105 -23.37 -9.42 -9.78
CA THR A 105 -22.70 -9.53 -11.09
C THR A 105 -21.96 -10.85 -11.20
N ARG A 106 -22.12 -11.53 -12.36
CA ARG A 106 -21.43 -12.79 -12.63
C ARG A 106 -19.91 -12.60 -12.56
N SER A 107 -19.26 -13.50 -11.83
CA SER A 107 -17.80 -13.56 -11.71
C SER A 107 -17.27 -14.57 -12.72
N THR A 108 -16.11 -14.33 -13.32
CA THR A 108 -15.43 -15.33 -14.17
C THR A 108 -15.12 -16.64 -13.44
N SER A 109 -15.01 -16.58 -12.12
CA SER A 109 -14.72 -17.73 -11.26
C SER A 109 -15.96 -18.51 -10.81
N PHE A 110 -17.19 -18.09 -11.15
CA PHE A 110 -18.41 -18.72 -10.65
C PHE A 110 -19.51 -18.77 -11.71
N GLU A 111 -19.88 -19.99 -12.12
CA GLU A 111 -20.88 -20.22 -13.16
C GLU A 111 -22.27 -20.65 -12.64
N GLY A 112 -22.43 -20.77 -11.32
CA GLY A 112 -23.68 -21.22 -10.69
C GLY A 112 -24.82 -20.19 -10.70
N PRO A 113 -25.95 -20.52 -10.06
CA PRO A 113 -27.08 -19.60 -9.92
C PRO A 113 -26.70 -18.38 -9.07
N LEU A 114 -27.27 -17.22 -9.43
CA LEU A 114 -27.08 -15.95 -8.74
C LEU A 114 -28.39 -15.51 -8.11
N ASP A 115 -28.41 -15.42 -6.78
CA ASP A 115 -29.53 -14.82 -6.07
C ASP A 115 -29.51 -13.29 -6.21
N GLU A 116 -30.66 -12.70 -6.52
CA GLU A 116 -30.83 -11.25 -6.63
C GLU A 116 -30.61 -10.55 -5.28
N PHE A 117 -31.06 -11.17 -4.19
CA PHE A 117 -30.85 -10.70 -2.82
C PHE A 117 -29.94 -11.70 -2.09
N PRO A 118 -28.61 -11.58 -2.25
CA PRO A 118 -27.68 -12.55 -1.70
C PRO A 118 -27.73 -12.58 -0.18
N SER A 119 -27.77 -13.79 0.37
CA SER A 119 -27.65 -14.09 1.79
C SER A 119 -26.35 -14.87 2.05
N GLU A 120 -26.08 -15.18 3.33
CA GLU A 120 -24.89 -15.94 3.70
C GLU A 120 -24.82 -17.34 3.07
N ASP A 121 -25.97 -17.90 2.71
CA ASP A 121 -26.16 -19.24 2.16
C ASP A 121 -26.32 -19.23 0.64
N SER A 122 -26.34 -18.05 0.02
CA SER A 122 -26.41 -17.93 -1.43
C SER A 122 -25.18 -18.58 -2.09
N PRO A 123 -25.35 -19.37 -3.17
CA PRO A 123 -24.26 -20.13 -3.78
C PRO A 123 -23.03 -19.28 -4.15
N GLN A 124 -23.24 -18.09 -4.69
CA GLN A 124 -22.17 -17.16 -5.04
C GLN A 124 -21.42 -16.65 -3.80
N ILE A 125 -22.11 -16.49 -2.66
CA ILE A 125 -21.50 -16.04 -1.42
C ILE A 125 -20.69 -17.16 -0.78
N ILE A 126 -21.22 -18.38 -0.74
CA ILE A 126 -20.48 -19.56 -0.26
C ILE A 126 -19.19 -19.73 -1.05
N HIS A 127 -19.27 -19.64 -2.39
CA HIS A 127 -18.11 -19.73 -3.26
C HIS A 127 -17.06 -18.63 -2.94
N ARG A 128 -17.48 -17.37 -2.84
CA ARG A 128 -16.57 -16.26 -2.53
C ARG A 128 -15.98 -16.35 -1.11
N LYS A 129 -16.74 -16.86 -0.14
CA LYS A 129 -16.24 -17.18 1.22
C LYS A 129 -15.15 -18.25 1.16
N MET A 130 -15.28 -19.28 0.32
CA MET A 130 -14.24 -20.30 0.15
C MET A 130 -12.94 -19.70 -0.41
N PHE A 131 -13.03 -18.85 -1.43
CA PHE A 131 -11.86 -18.14 -1.99
C PHE A 131 -11.17 -17.25 -0.96
N LEU A 132 -11.94 -16.44 -0.22
CA LEU A 132 -11.37 -15.57 0.81
C LEU A 132 -10.71 -16.38 1.93
N ARG A 133 -11.31 -17.50 2.35
CA ARG A 133 -10.69 -18.42 3.32
C ARG A 133 -9.35 -18.94 2.81
N GLY A 134 -9.31 -19.43 1.57
CA GLY A 134 -8.08 -19.92 0.94
C GLY A 134 -7.00 -18.85 0.88
N TYR A 135 -7.37 -17.64 0.47
CA TYR A 135 -6.47 -16.49 0.43
C TYR A 135 -5.88 -16.16 1.81
N LEU A 136 -6.72 -16.02 2.84
CA LEU A 136 -6.27 -15.71 4.21
C LEU A 136 -5.40 -16.83 4.81
N VAL A 137 -5.71 -18.10 4.50
CA VAL A 137 -4.87 -19.23 4.91
C VAL A 137 -3.50 -19.15 4.26
N LYS A 138 -3.44 -18.79 2.97
CA LYS A 138 -2.19 -18.63 2.24
C LYS A 138 -1.40 -17.40 2.73
N LEU A 139 -2.07 -16.32 3.08
CA LEU A 139 -1.46 -15.13 3.70
C LEU A 139 -0.83 -15.45 5.06
N CYS A 140 -1.36 -16.44 5.78
CA CYS A 140 -0.78 -16.92 7.04
C CYS A 140 0.28 -18.03 6.85
N SER A 141 0.66 -18.35 5.62
CA SER A 141 1.73 -19.33 5.36
C SER A 141 3.11 -18.68 5.44
N ASP A 142 4.16 -19.49 5.32
CA ASP A 142 5.55 -19.09 5.54
C ASP A 142 6.05 -18.13 4.44
N PRO A 143 6.33 -16.84 4.76
CA PRO A 143 6.79 -15.85 3.81
C PRO A 143 8.27 -16.01 3.44
N SER A 144 9.02 -16.92 4.06
CA SER A 144 10.39 -17.23 3.63
C SER A 144 10.44 -18.10 2.35
N LYS A 145 9.30 -18.65 1.94
CA LYS A 145 9.19 -19.57 0.81
C LYS A 145 8.77 -18.84 -0.46
N MET A 146 9.44 -19.12 -1.58
CA MET A 146 9.11 -18.51 -2.87
C MET A 146 7.67 -18.79 -3.31
N GLU A 147 7.10 -19.94 -2.96
CA GLU A 147 5.71 -20.30 -3.29
C GLU A 147 4.68 -19.43 -2.57
N PHE A 148 5.04 -18.75 -1.47
CA PHE A 148 4.19 -17.73 -0.85
C PHE A 148 4.06 -16.53 -1.78
N TRP A 149 5.20 -16.00 -2.22
CA TRP A 149 5.26 -14.81 -3.07
C TRP A 149 4.73 -15.04 -4.48
N GLN A 150 5.01 -16.19 -5.09
CA GLN A 150 4.43 -16.57 -6.38
C GLN A 150 2.91 -16.65 -6.34
N TYR A 151 2.32 -17.02 -5.19
CA TYR A 151 0.88 -16.99 -5.05
C TYR A 151 0.38 -15.55 -4.96
N LEU A 152 1.02 -14.71 -4.13
CA LEU A 152 0.63 -13.31 -4.00
C LEU A 152 0.73 -12.56 -5.34
N ASP A 153 1.77 -12.82 -6.13
CA ASP A 153 1.95 -12.23 -7.46
C ASP A 153 0.87 -12.65 -8.47
N LYS A 154 0.21 -13.79 -8.26
CA LYS A 154 -0.89 -14.26 -9.11
C LYS A 154 -2.25 -13.67 -8.72
N VAL A 155 -2.40 -13.22 -7.48
CA VAL A 155 -3.69 -12.77 -6.92
C VAL A 155 -3.74 -11.28 -6.58
N GLY A 156 -2.58 -10.62 -6.49
CA GLY A 156 -2.43 -9.17 -6.24
C GLY A 156 -2.22 -8.41 -7.54
#